data_AF-A0A3C2E5H5-F1
#
_entry.id   AF-A0A3C2E5H5-F1
#
_cell.length_a   1.000
_cell.length_b   1.000
_cell.length_c   1.000
_cell.angle_alpha   90.00
_cell.angle_beta   90.00
_cell.angle_gamma   90.00
#
_symmetry.space_group_name_H-M   'P 1'
#
loop_
_entity.id
_entity.type
_entity.pdbx_description
1 polymer ?
#
loop_
_entity_poly.entity_id
_entity_poly.type
_entity_poly.pdbx_seq_one_letter_code
_entity_poly.pdbx_strand_id
1 'polypeptide(L)' 'EDRRFFRHHGVDFRATARAVLANMRAGGSVQGGSTITMQLVKNLLLTPERSIRRKVQEMRLAMALERV' A
#
# COMPACT_ATOMS: atom_id res chain seq x y z
N GLU A 1 -6.08 3.21 -8.84
CA GLU A 1 -5.27 2.97 -7.63
C GLU A 1 -4.16 1.95 -7.87
N ASP A 2 -4.46 0.81 -8.50
CA ASP A 2 -3.48 -0.27 -8.69
C ASP A 2 -3.45 -0.78 -10.14
N ARG A 3 -2.56 -0.21 -10.97
CA ARG A 3 -2.49 -0.53 -12.41
C ARG A 3 -1.85 -1.89 -12.72
N ARG A 4 -1.18 -2.50 -11.75
CA ARG A 4 -0.43 -3.75 -11.92
C ARG A 4 -0.93 -4.84 -10.97
N PHE A 5 -2.19 -4.76 -10.59
CA PHE A 5 -2.83 -5.67 -9.65
C PHE A 5 -2.44 -7.14 -9.88
N PHE A 6 -2.62 -7.64 -11.12
CA PHE A 6 -2.30 -9.02 -11.50
C PHE A 6 -0.79 -9.34 -11.66
N ARG A 7 0.10 -8.37 -11.40
CA ARG A 7 1.56 -8.50 -11.60
C ARG A 7 2.35 -8.35 -10.31
N HIS A 8 1.69 -8.22 -9.17
CA HIS A 8 2.32 -8.23 -7.84
C HIS A 8 1.54 -9.15 -6.90
N HIS A 9 2.09 -9.45 -5.72
CA HIS A 9 1.46 -10.33 -4.74
C HIS A 9 1.18 -9.51 -3.48
N GLY A 10 0.05 -8.80 -3.48
CA GLY A 10 -0.40 -7.93 -2.39
C GLY A 10 0.28 -6.57 -2.28
N VAL A 11 1.58 -6.43 -2.58
CA VAL A 11 2.29 -5.14 -2.54
C VAL A 11 3.04 -4.86 -3.84
N ASP A 12 2.74 -3.74 -4.48
CA ASP A 12 3.50 -3.23 -5.63
C ASP A 12 4.64 -2.33 -5.16
N PHE A 13 5.80 -2.94 -4.89
CA PHE A 13 7.01 -2.21 -4.45
C PHE A 13 7.44 -1.12 -5.44
N ARG A 14 7.30 -1.38 -6.75
CA ARG A 14 7.67 -0.40 -7.80
C ARG A 14 6.72 0.80 -7.78
N ALA A 15 5.41 0.58 -7.61
CA ALA A 15 4.45 1.67 -7.55
C ALA A 15 4.57 2.45 -6.23
N THR A 16 4.81 1.74 -5.13
CA THR A 16 5.05 2.32 -3.81
C THR A 16 6.27 3.22 -3.81
N ALA A 17 7.43 2.73 -4.29
CA ALA A 17 8.66 3.51 -4.36
C ALA A 17 8.51 4.76 -5.25
N ARG A 18 7.86 4.62 -6.41
CA ARG A 18 7.53 5.76 -7.29
C ARG A 18 6.65 6.78 -6.59
N ALA A 19 5.63 6.35 -5.86
CA ALA A 19 4.72 7.23 -5.12
C ALA A 19 5.44 7.96 -3.98
N VAL A 20 6.28 7.25 -3.22
CA VAL A 20 7.14 7.86 -2.17
C VAL A 20 8.02 8.94 -2.78
N LEU A 21 8.71 8.63 -3.88
CA LEU A 21 9.60 9.58 -4.54
C LEU A 21 8.86 10.81 -5.10
N ALA A 22 7.68 10.62 -5.69
CA ALA A 22 6.83 11.71 -6.15
C ALA A 22 6.37 12.59 -4.99
N ASN A 23 5.94 11.98 -3.87
CA ASN A 23 5.47 12.71 -2.69
C ASN A 23 6.58 13.49 -2.00
N MET A 24 7.79 12.93 -1.93
CA MET A 24 8.97 13.62 -1.42
C MET A 24 9.32 14.84 -2.27
N ARG A 25 9.30 14.70 -3.60
CA ARG A 25 9.59 15.83 -4.53
C ARG A 25 8.51 16.92 -4.47
N ALA A 26 7.26 16.54 -4.27
CA ALA A 26 6.15 17.47 -4.17
C ALA A 26 5.98 18.11 -2.77
N GLY A 27 6.74 17.66 -1.76
CA GLY A 27 6.59 18.10 -0.38
C GLY A 27 5.25 17.68 0.26
N GLY A 28 4.56 16.69 -0.30
CA GLY A 28 3.21 16.32 0.11
C GLY A 28 2.68 15.06 -0.58
N SER A 29 1.52 14.57 -0.15
CA SER A 29 0.91 13.36 -0.72
C SER A 29 0.19 13.68 -2.03
N VAL A 30 0.89 13.56 -3.17
CA VAL A 30 0.35 13.77 -4.52
C VAL A 30 0.03 12.47 -5.26
N GLN A 31 0.62 11.35 -4.81
CA GLN A 31 0.48 10.06 -5.46
C GLN A 31 0.20 8.94 -4.45
N GLY A 32 -0.83 8.13 -4.77
CA GLY A 32 -1.15 6.90 -4.06
C GLY A 32 -0.20 5.76 -4.44
N GLY A 33 0.36 5.11 -3.42
CA GLY A 33 1.24 3.93 -3.57
C GLY A 33 0.65 2.63 -3.02
N SER A 34 -0.58 2.64 -2.52
CA SER A 34 -1.20 1.44 -1.91
C SER A 34 -1.88 0.60 -2.98
N THR A 35 -1.73 -0.72 -2.90
CA THR A 35 -2.46 -1.69 -3.75
C THR A 35 -3.92 -1.80 -3.33
N ILE A 36 -4.73 -2.46 -4.15
CA ILE A 36 -6.13 -2.78 -3.78
C ILE A 36 -6.15 -3.72 -2.57
N THR A 37 -5.28 -4.73 -2.52
CA THR A 37 -5.18 -5.68 -1.39
C THR A 37 -4.81 -4.97 -0.08
N MET A 38 -3.89 -4.00 -0.12
CA MET A 38 -3.57 -3.19 1.07
C MET A 38 -4.76 -2.38 1.56
N GLN A 39 -5.58 -1.85 0.65
CA GLN A 39 -6.79 -1.12 1.03
C GLN A 39 -7.86 -2.04 1.60
N LEU A 40 -8.00 -3.24 1.05
CA LEU A 40 -8.89 -4.26 1.60
C LEU A 40 -8.51 -4.59 3.04
N VAL A 41 -7.23 -4.90 3.29
CA VAL A 41 -6.70 -5.15 4.63
C VAL A 41 -6.90 -3.95 5.55
N LYS A 42 -6.60 -2.73 5.09
CA LYS A 42 -6.78 -1.50 5.85
C LYS A 42 -8.23 -1.33 6.32
N ASN A 43 -9.19 -1.65 5.46
CA ASN A 43 -10.61 -1.43 5.72
C ASN A 43 -11.25 -2.57 6.54
N LEU A 44 -10.75 -3.80 6.41
CA LEU A 44 -11.34 -4.98 7.05
C LEU A 44 -10.65 -5.39 8.35
N LEU A 45 -9.34 -5.18 8.47
CA LEU A 45 -8.52 -5.81 9.52
C LEU A 45 -7.81 -4.83 10.44
N LEU A 46 -7.72 -3.54 10.09
CA LEU A 46 -6.92 -2.56 10.83
C LEU A 46 -7.74 -1.36 11.30
N THR A 47 -7.24 -0.69 12.33
CA THR A 47 -7.84 0.54 12.87
C THR A 47 -7.63 1.72 11.92
N PRO A 48 -8.48 2.77 11.99
CA PRO A 48 -8.36 3.94 11.13
C PRO A 48 -7.16 4.86 11.46
N GLU A 49 -6.41 4.57 12.53
CA GLU A 49 -5.25 5.34 13.00
C GLU A 49 -4.18 5.50 11.91
N ARG A 50 -3.72 6.72 11.65
CA ARG A 50 -2.65 6.95 10.67
C ARG A 50 -1.27 6.90 11.32
N SER A 51 -0.63 5.74 11.27
CA SER A 51 0.77 5.58 11.71
C SER A 51 1.60 4.76 10.72
N ILE A 52 2.93 4.98 10.73
CA ILE A 52 3.88 4.18 9.93
C ILE A 52 3.80 2.71 10.33
N ARG A 53 3.67 2.43 11.63
CA ARG A 53 3.50 1.07 12.15
C ARG A 53 2.30 0.37 11.53
N ARG A 54 1.14 1.05 11.51
CA ARG A 54 -0.05 0.52 10.84
C ARG A 54 0.20 0.32 9.34
N LYS A 55 0.90 1.24 8.67
CA LYS A 55 1.22 1.10 7.25
C LYS A 55 2.06 -0.13 6.93
N VAL A 56 3.00 -0.48 7.81
CA VAL A 56 3.80 -1.71 7.70
C VAL A 56 2.93 -2.95 7.94
N GLN A 57 1.97 -2.89 8.87
CA GLN A 57 1.01 -3.98 9.07
C GLN A 57 0.12 -4.21 7.84
N GLU A 58 -0.35 -3.14 7.18
CA GLU A 58 -1.10 -3.23 5.92
C GLU A 58 -0.31 -4.02 4.87
N MET A 59 0.98 -3.71 4.70
CA MET A 59 1.85 -4.39 3.74
C MET A 59 2.04 -5.87 4.07
N ARG A 60 2.31 -6.21 5.33
CA ARG A 60 2.51 -7.61 5.76
C ARG A 60 1.26 -8.45 5.57
N LEU A 61 0.11 -7.93 5.99
CA LEU A 61 -1.17 -8.62 5.85
C LEU A 61 -1.61 -8.72 4.39
N ALA A 62 -1.37 -7.71 3.56
CA ALA A 62 -1.68 -7.77 2.13
C ALA A 62 -0.85 -8.85 1.41
N MET A 63 0.43 -8.96 1.73
CA MET A 63 1.28 -10.05 1.20
C MET A 63 0.84 -11.43 1.71
N ALA A 64 0.35 -11.52 2.95
CA ALA A 64 -0.15 -12.78 3.50
C ALA A 64 -1.47 -13.21 2.84
N LEU A 65 -2.39 -12.27 2.62
CA LEU A 65 -3.71 -12.52 2.04
C LEU A 65 -3.63 -13.07 0.61
N GLU A 66 -2.65 -12.63 -0.18
CA GLU A 66 -2.48 -13.05 -1.58
C GLU A 66 -1.71 -14.36 -1.75
N ARG A 67 -1.28 -14.98 -0.63
CA ARG A 67 -0.68 -16.31 -0.61
C ARG A 67 -1.68 -17.40 -0.23
N VAL A 68 -2.92 -17.03 0.10
CA VAL A 68 -4.01 -17.93 0.49
C VAL A 68 -4.82 -18.34 -0.73
#